data_AF-A0A376CUT4-F1
#
_entry.id   AF-A0A376CUT4-F1
#
_cell.length_a   1.000
_cell.length_b   1.000
_cell.length_c   1.000
_cell.angle_alpha   90.00
_cell.angle_beta   90.00
_cell.angle_gamma   90.00
#
_symmetry.space_group_name_H-M   'P 1'
#
loop_
_entity.id
_entity.type
_entity.pdbx_description
1 polymer ?
#
loop_
_entity_poly.entity_id
_entity_poly.type
_entity_poly.pdbx_seq_one_letter_code
_entity_poly.pdbx_strand_id
1 'polypeptide(L)'
;MSMHAIAKKAGVGVATVSRHFPERISLIDAVSSAEVARIKEEIDSHLQSFDENPEGTWRDTIHRIANLNFAAVVQAAAAEVNAATFSDEDVQKIVTHRTTELESIYQSILEPAQRAQLCPESLTPLELHIGIGLITRPLPGAPIDAGYFSKLQVSLIDTLLDGFKAQARAV
;
A
#
# COMPACT_ATOMS: atom_id res chain seq x y z
N MET A 1 9.64 11.03 14.30
CA MET A 1 10.78 11.86 13.80
C MET A 1 10.44 13.35 13.97
N SER A 2 11.39 14.29 14.12
CA SER A 2 11.04 15.72 14.25
C SER A 2 10.92 16.40 12.88
N MET A 3 10.17 17.50 12.76
CA MET A 3 10.08 18.30 11.53
C MET A 3 11.46 18.78 11.05
N HIS A 4 12.36 19.09 11.98
CA HIS A 4 13.75 19.45 11.67
C HIS A 4 14.52 18.29 11.02
N ALA A 5 14.38 17.07 11.55
CA ALA A 5 15.02 15.89 10.98
C ALA A 5 14.44 15.53 9.60
N ILE A 6 13.13 15.74 9.38
CA ILE A 6 12.48 15.56 8.08
C ILE A 6 13.02 16.58 7.07
N ALA A 7 13.06 17.86 7.44
CA ALA A 7 13.60 18.93 6.59
C ALA A 7 15.05 18.66 6.19
N LYS A 8 15.89 18.27 7.16
CA LYS A 8 17.29 17.88 6.94
C LYS A 8 17.41 16.71 5.97
N LYS A 9 16.60 15.66 6.13
CA LYS A 9 16.62 14.47 5.24
C LYS A 9 16.13 14.79 3.83
N ALA A 10 15.17 15.70 3.71
CA ALA A 10 14.60 16.14 2.43
C ALA A 10 15.43 17.25 1.75
N GLY A 11 16.52 17.74 2.36
CA GLY A 11 17.36 18.80 1.80
C GLY A 11 16.67 20.17 1.73
N VAL A 12 15.62 20.39 2.52
CA VAL A 12 14.84 21.63 2.54
C VAL A 12 14.94 22.34 3.90
N GLY A 13 14.71 23.64 3.92
CA GLY A 13 14.65 24.39 5.17
C GLY A 13 13.43 24.01 6.02
N VAL A 14 13.57 24.03 7.35
CA VAL A 14 12.45 23.75 8.28
C VAL A 14 11.28 24.71 8.06
N ALA A 15 11.57 25.98 7.77
CA ALA A 15 10.55 26.97 7.43
C ALA A 15 9.77 26.59 6.17
N THR A 16 10.41 25.93 5.18
CA THR A 16 9.72 25.43 4.00
C THR A 16 8.77 24.29 4.37
N VAL A 17 9.23 23.33 5.17
CA VAL A 17 8.37 22.21 5.60
C VAL A 17 7.20 22.71 6.44
N SER A 18 7.44 23.57 7.43
CA SER A 18 6.38 24.11 8.29
C SER A 18 5.38 25.02 7.56
N ARG A 19 5.78 25.67 6.45
CA ARG A 19 4.84 26.42 5.60
C ARG A 19 3.92 25.50 4.80
N HIS A 20 4.44 24.39 4.28
CA HIS A 20 3.65 23.43 3.50
C HIS A 20 2.83 22.48 4.40
N PHE A 21 3.36 22.16 5.57
CA PHE A 21 2.73 21.29 6.56
C PHE A 21 2.75 21.97 7.93
N PRO A 22 1.80 22.91 8.16
CA PRO A 22 1.71 23.64 9.43
C PRO A 22 1.53 22.69 10.61
N GLU A 23 0.77 21.62 10.40
CA GLU A 23 0.52 20.59 11.38
C GLU A 23 1.11 19.25 10.97
N ARG A 24 1.46 18.44 11.97
CA ARG A 24 2.04 17.12 11.72
C ARG A 24 1.05 16.18 11.05
N ILE A 25 -0.24 16.32 11.34
CA ILE A 25 -1.30 15.54 10.71
C ILE A 25 -1.42 15.83 9.21
N SER A 26 -1.21 17.07 8.77
CA SER A 26 -1.19 17.44 7.34
C SER A 26 -0.03 16.78 6.59
N LEU A 27 1.12 16.58 7.25
CA LEU A 27 2.22 15.82 6.67
C LEU A 27 1.89 14.33 6.54
N ILE A 28 1.21 13.74 7.53
CA ILE A 28 0.77 12.34 7.49
C ILE A 28 -0.22 12.13 6.33
N ASP A 29 -1.17 13.05 6.15
CA ASP A 29 -2.11 12.99 5.03
C ASP A 29 -1.39 13.07 3.67
N ALA A 30 -0.49 14.04 3.51
CA ALA A 30 0.26 14.20 2.27
C ALA A 30 1.14 12.99 1.92
N VAL A 31 1.79 12.39 2.93
CA VAL A 31 2.57 11.16 2.73
C VAL A 31 1.66 9.99 2.37
N SER A 32 0.51 9.84 3.05
CA SER A 32 -0.47 8.80 2.74
C SER A 32 -0.99 8.94 1.30
N SER A 33 -1.33 10.17 0.89
CA SER A 33 -1.76 10.50 -0.46
C SER A 33 -0.69 10.15 -1.51
N ALA A 34 0.58 10.43 -1.22
CA ALA A 34 1.68 10.07 -2.12
C ALA A 34 1.84 8.55 -2.30
N GLU A 35 1.64 7.75 -1.24
CA GLU A 35 1.67 6.29 -1.37
C GLU A 35 0.47 5.76 -2.17
N VAL A 36 -0.73 6.30 -1.95
CA VAL A 36 -1.93 5.96 -2.75
C VAL A 36 -1.70 6.28 -4.23
N ALA A 37 -1.08 7.42 -4.54
CA ALA A 37 -0.74 7.79 -5.92
C ALA A 37 0.25 6.82 -6.58
N ARG A 38 1.24 6.31 -5.85
CA ARG A 38 2.17 5.28 -6.38
C ARG A 38 1.47 3.97 -6.67
N ILE A 39 0.57 3.52 -5.78
CA ILE A 39 -0.24 2.32 -6.02
C ILE A 39 -1.07 2.49 -7.30
N LYS A 40 -1.70 3.67 -7.45
CA LYS A 40 -2.46 4.00 -8.66
C LYS A 40 -1.59 3.95 -9.92
N GLU A 41 -0.39 4.53 -9.88
CA GLU A 41 0.54 4.53 -11.00
C GLU A 41 0.94 3.12 -11.42
N GLU A 42 1.23 2.23 -10.45
CA GLU A 42 1.55 0.83 -10.75
C GLU A 42 0.38 0.10 -11.41
N ILE A 43 -0.86 0.36 -10.97
CA ILE A 43 -2.05 -0.26 -11.57
C ILE A 43 -2.29 0.31 -12.98
N ASP A 44 -2.43 1.62 -13.11
CA ASP A 44 -2.76 2.29 -14.37
C ASP A 44 -1.77 1.94 -15.49
N SER A 45 -0.48 1.83 -15.15
CA SER A 45 0.59 1.52 -16.12
C SER A 45 0.51 0.11 -16.71
N HIS A 46 -0.20 -0.81 -16.06
CA HIS A 46 -0.25 -2.23 -16.44
C HIS A 46 -1.64 -2.71 -16.84
N LEU A 47 -2.70 -1.93 -16.63
CA LEU A 47 -4.09 -2.33 -16.94
C LEU A 47 -4.28 -2.80 -18.39
N GLN A 48 -3.61 -2.16 -19.35
CA GLN A 48 -3.76 -2.51 -20.78
C GLN A 48 -3.16 -3.89 -21.12
N SER A 49 -2.25 -4.42 -20.31
CA SER A 49 -1.61 -5.72 -20.55
C SER A 49 -2.48 -6.91 -20.14
N PHE A 50 -3.61 -6.67 -19.46
CA PHE A 50 -4.52 -7.73 -19.02
C PHE A 50 -5.16 -8.50 -20.18
N ASP A 51 -5.42 -7.87 -21.32
CA ASP A 51 -6.05 -8.55 -22.46
C ASP A 51 -5.12 -9.61 -23.09
N GLU A 52 -3.80 -9.41 -23.01
CA GLU A 52 -2.79 -10.30 -23.60
C GLU A 52 -2.30 -11.36 -22.62
N ASN A 53 -2.07 -10.98 -21.36
CA ASN A 53 -1.55 -11.86 -20.33
C ASN A 53 -2.17 -11.56 -18.97
N PRO A 54 -3.42 -11.99 -18.71
CA PRO A 54 -4.13 -11.65 -17.47
C PRO A 54 -3.39 -12.09 -16.22
N GLU A 55 -2.90 -13.35 -16.20
CA GLU A 55 -2.25 -13.92 -15.02
C GLU A 55 -0.89 -13.29 -14.74
N GLY A 56 -0.06 -13.12 -15.78
CA GLY A 56 1.23 -12.46 -15.62
C GLY A 56 1.07 -11.00 -15.20
N THR A 57 0.16 -10.26 -15.82
CA THR A 57 -0.11 -8.85 -15.49
C THR A 57 -0.60 -8.70 -14.07
N TRP A 58 -1.54 -9.55 -13.63
CA TRP A 58 -2.02 -9.59 -12.26
C TRP A 58 -0.88 -9.82 -11.27
N ARG A 59 -0.10 -10.89 -11.46
CA ARG A 59 1.00 -11.24 -10.56
C ARG A 59 2.07 -10.14 -10.52
N ASP A 60 2.50 -9.64 -11.67
CA ASP A 60 3.51 -8.60 -11.77
C ASP A 60 3.06 -7.31 -11.08
N THR A 61 1.82 -6.89 -11.30
CA THR A 61 1.30 -5.66 -10.69
C THR A 61 1.23 -5.78 -9.17
N ILE A 62 0.74 -6.91 -8.64
CA ILE A 62 0.71 -7.14 -7.18
C ILE A 62 2.12 -7.18 -6.60
N HIS A 63 3.10 -7.77 -7.28
CA HIS A 63 4.50 -7.75 -6.84
C HIS A 63 5.10 -6.35 -6.87
N ARG A 64 4.78 -5.52 -7.87
CA ARG A 64 5.22 -4.11 -7.90
C ARG A 64 4.64 -3.30 -6.75
N ILE A 65 3.33 -3.45 -6.49
CA ILE A 65 2.66 -2.86 -5.33
C ILE A 65 3.31 -3.36 -4.03
N ALA A 66 3.61 -4.65 -3.92
CA ALA A 66 4.24 -5.24 -2.74
C ALA A 66 5.67 -4.72 -2.51
N ASN A 67 6.38 -4.35 -3.58
CA ASN A 67 7.69 -3.72 -3.52
C ASN A 67 7.62 -2.23 -3.18
N LEU A 68 6.43 -1.62 -3.18
CA LEU A 68 6.25 -0.31 -2.58
C LEU A 68 6.38 -0.44 -1.06
N ASN A 69 7.12 0.47 -0.44
CA ASN A 69 7.29 0.50 1.02
C ASN A 69 6.04 1.06 1.75
N PHE A 70 4.84 0.92 1.19
CA PHE A 70 3.64 1.55 1.73
C PHE A 70 3.29 1.00 3.12
N ALA A 71 3.51 -0.31 3.38
CA ALA A 71 3.27 -0.90 4.70
C ALA A 71 4.17 -0.29 5.78
N ALA A 72 5.42 0.06 5.43
CA ALA A 72 6.34 0.76 6.34
C ALA A 72 5.86 2.19 6.61
N VAL A 73 5.32 2.87 5.60
CA VAL A 73 4.74 4.21 5.74
C VAL A 73 3.50 4.18 6.63
N VAL A 74 2.59 3.23 6.42
CA VAL A 74 1.41 3.03 7.27
C VAL A 74 1.81 2.75 8.72
N GLN A 75 2.83 1.90 8.94
CA GLN A 75 3.33 1.63 10.28
C GLN A 75 3.92 2.87 10.96
N ALA A 76 4.67 3.69 10.22
CA ALA A 76 5.23 4.93 10.73
C ALA A 76 4.13 5.96 11.03
N ALA A 77 3.13 6.09 10.17
CA ALA A 77 1.98 6.96 10.38
C ALA A 77 1.17 6.54 11.61
N ALA A 78 0.88 5.24 11.76
CA ALA A 78 0.17 4.70 12.92
C ALA A 78 0.94 4.95 14.23
N ALA A 79 2.27 4.81 14.23
CA ALA A 79 3.09 5.12 15.40
C ALA A 79 3.02 6.60 15.79
N GLU A 80 2.99 7.52 14.81
CA GLU A 80 2.86 8.96 15.06
C GLU A 80 1.45 9.32 15.54
N VAL A 81 0.40 8.72 14.97
CA VAL A 81 -0.99 8.89 15.42
C VAL A 81 -1.18 8.41 16.86
N ASN A 82 -0.63 7.24 17.20
CA ASN A 82 -0.74 6.68 18.55
C ASN A 82 0.07 7.46 19.60
N ALA A 83 1.11 8.20 19.19
CA ALA A 83 1.97 8.95 20.10
C ALA A 83 1.53 10.41 20.28
N ALA A 84 0.74 10.95 19.35
CA ALA A 84 0.31 12.35 19.36
C ALA A 84 -1.12 12.50 19.89
N THR A 85 -1.48 13.71 20.27
CA THR A 85 -2.86 14.07 20.66
C THR A 85 -3.56 14.70 19.45
N PHE A 86 -3.79 13.91 18.41
CA PHE A 86 -4.61 14.34 17.28
C PHE A 86 -6.10 14.21 17.63
N SER A 87 -6.95 15.00 16.97
CA SER A 87 -8.39 14.79 17.03
C SER A 87 -8.75 13.47 16.35
N ASP A 88 -9.57 12.64 17.00
CA ASP A 88 -10.11 11.42 16.41
C ASP A 88 -10.85 11.73 15.09
N GLU A 89 -11.51 12.89 15.00
CA GLU A 89 -12.23 13.31 13.80
C GLU A 89 -11.29 13.55 12.61
N ASP A 90 -10.13 14.17 12.84
CA ASP A 90 -9.17 14.48 11.76
C ASP A 90 -8.48 13.21 11.26
N VAL A 91 -8.13 12.30 12.19
CA VAL A 91 -7.60 10.99 11.83
C VAL A 91 -8.63 10.20 11.02
N GLN A 92 -9.90 10.19 11.46
CA GLN A 92 -10.96 9.47 10.75
C GLN A 92 -11.26 10.04 9.37
N LYS A 93 -11.20 11.37 9.19
CA LYS A 93 -11.34 12.00 7.87
C LYS A 93 -10.27 11.51 6.90
N ILE A 94 -9.01 11.48 7.34
CA ILE A 94 -7.89 10.99 6.51
C ILE A 94 -8.10 9.50 6.18
N VAL A 95 -8.36 8.66 7.19
CA VAL A 95 -8.56 7.22 7.00
C VAL A 95 -9.71 6.93 6.03
N THR A 96 -10.85 7.60 6.21
CA THR A 96 -12.03 7.44 5.34
C THR A 96 -11.68 7.85 3.90
N HIS A 97 -11.07 9.01 3.72
CA HIS A 97 -10.71 9.51 2.40
C HIS A 97 -9.74 8.56 1.67
N ARG A 98 -8.67 8.11 2.35
CA ARG A 98 -7.68 7.19 1.76
C ARG A 98 -8.27 5.81 1.47
N THR A 99 -9.18 5.33 2.33
CA THR A 99 -9.90 4.07 2.09
C THR A 99 -10.71 4.15 0.80
N THR A 100 -11.50 5.21 0.61
CA THR A 100 -12.32 5.37 -0.60
C THR A 100 -11.48 5.45 -1.89
N GLU A 101 -10.34 6.14 -1.85
CA GLU A 101 -9.43 6.16 -3.01
C GLU A 101 -8.86 4.77 -3.31
N LEU A 102 -8.38 4.06 -2.29
CA LEU A 102 -7.82 2.71 -2.46
C LEU A 102 -8.88 1.75 -3.00
N GLU A 103 -10.12 1.81 -2.50
CA GLU A 103 -11.23 1.02 -3.02
C GLU A 103 -11.41 1.22 -4.52
N SER A 104 -11.50 2.48 -4.97
CA SER A 104 -11.65 2.80 -6.39
C SER A 104 -10.45 2.37 -7.24
N ILE A 105 -9.22 2.54 -6.72
CA ILE A 105 -7.99 2.21 -7.43
C ILE A 105 -7.87 0.69 -7.62
N TYR A 106 -8.00 -0.09 -6.56
CA TYR A 106 -7.87 -1.55 -6.64
C TYR A 106 -9.02 -2.21 -7.39
N GLN A 107 -10.23 -1.62 -7.38
CA GLN A 107 -11.35 -2.13 -8.17
C GLN A 107 -10.98 -2.25 -9.66
N SER A 108 -10.22 -1.28 -10.20
CA SER A 108 -9.84 -1.27 -11.62
C SER A 108 -8.99 -2.49 -12.05
N ILE A 109 -8.22 -3.08 -11.13
CA ILE A 109 -7.42 -4.29 -11.39
C ILE A 109 -8.10 -5.57 -10.93
N LEU A 110 -9.00 -5.51 -9.95
CA LEU A 110 -9.78 -6.65 -9.51
C LEU A 110 -10.79 -7.11 -10.57
N GLU A 111 -11.47 -6.19 -11.24
CA GLU A 111 -12.46 -6.52 -12.28
C GLU A 111 -11.89 -7.42 -13.39
N PRO A 112 -10.77 -7.10 -14.06
CA PRO A 112 -10.18 -7.99 -15.06
C PRO A 112 -9.64 -9.29 -14.44
N ALA A 113 -9.09 -9.26 -13.22
CA ALA A 113 -8.59 -10.46 -12.55
C ALA A 113 -9.71 -11.46 -12.20
N GLN A 114 -10.86 -10.97 -11.74
CA GLN A 114 -12.06 -11.77 -11.46
C GLN A 114 -12.63 -12.37 -12.74
N ARG A 115 -12.75 -11.58 -13.82
CA ARG A 115 -13.16 -12.07 -15.15
C ARG A 115 -12.26 -13.20 -15.67
N ALA A 116 -10.96 -13.15 -15.36
CA ALA A 116 -9.99 -14.18 -15.70
C ALA A 116 -9.91 -15.34 -14.70
N GLN A 117 -10.78 -15.38 -13.68
CA GLN A 117 -10.80 -16.39 -12.61
C GLN A 117 -9.44 -16.51 -11.86
N LEU A 118 -8.77 -15.38 -11.66
CA LEU A 118 -7.49 -15.29 -10.93
C LEU A 118 -7.69 -14.99 -9.44
N CYS A 119 -8.88 -14.54 -9.06
CA CYS A 119 -9.30 -14.33 -7.68
C CYS A 119 -10.82 -14.52 -7.55
N PRO A 120 -11.35 -14.81 -6.35
CA PRO A 120 -12.78 -15.02 -6.18
C PRO A 120 -13.55 -13.71 -6.38
N GLU A 121 -14.78 -13.78 -6.88
CA GLU A 121 -15.67 -12.62 -7.04
C GLU A 121 -15.95 -11.90 -5.72
N SER A 122 -15.84 -12.60 -4.58
CA SER A 122 -16.01 -12.04 -3.25
C SER A 122 -14.80 -11.25 -2.75
N LEU A 123 -13.63 -11.32 -3.40
CA LEU A 123 -12.44 -10.60 -2.96
C LEU A 123 -12.66 -9.10 -3.12
N THR A 124 -12.58 -8.36 -2.02
CA THR A 124 -12.74 -6.90 -2.03
C THR A 124 -11.41 -6.16 -2.26
N PRO A 125 -11.46 -4.91 -2.78
CA PRO A 125 -10.30 -4.03 -2.88
C PRO A 125 -9.48 -3.93 -1.59
N LEU A 126 -10.17 -3.76 -0.46
CA LEU A 126 -9.52 -3.50 0.82
C LEU A 126 -8.90 -4.77 1.42
N GLU A 127 -9.52 -5.94 1.25
CA GLU A 127 -8.92 -7.22 1.65
C GLU A 127 -7.62 -7.50 0.91
N LEU A 128 -7.58 -7.23 -0.41
CA LEU A 128 -6.36 -7.36 -1.20
C LEU A 128 -5.27 -6.40 -0.69
N HIS A 129 -5.60 -5.11 -0.53
CA HIS A 129 -4.66 -4.10 -0.04
C HIS A 129 -4.07 -4.47 1.33
N ILE A 130 -4.94 -4.85 2.27
CA ILE A 130 -4.53 -5.26 3.62
C ILE A 130 -3.69 -6.54 3.56
N GLY A 131 -4.06 -7.53 2.74
CA GLY A 131 -3.30 -8.76 2.56
C GLY A 131 -1.86 -8.50 2.12
N ILE A 132 -1.67 -7.65 1.11
CA ILE A 132 -0.34 -7.23 0.65
C ILE A 132 0.40 -6.49 1.77
N GLY A 133 -0.29 -5.56 2.46
CA GLY A 133 0.29 -4.77 3.55
C GLY A 133 0.77 -5.63 4.72
N LEU A 134 0.03 -6.67 5.08
CA LEU A 134 0.41 -7.61 6.16
C LEU A 134 1.67 -8.41 5.82
N ILE A 135 1.81 -8.86 4.56
CA ILE A 135 2.97 -9.63 4.11
C ILE A 135 4.23 -8.74 4.00
N THR A 136 4.04 -7.53 3.48
CA THR A 136 5.15 -6.59 3.18
C THR A 136 5.61 -5.79 4.39
N ARG A 137 4.85 -5.86 5.51
CA ARG A 137 5.16 -5.13 6.73
C ARG A 137 6.57 -5.45 7.26
N PRO A 138 7.38 -4.41 7.58
CA PRO A 138 8.69 -4.63 8.17
C PRO A 138 8.61 -5.31 9.54
N LEU A 139 9.47 -6.31 9.77
CA LEU A 139 9.63 -6.93 11.09
C LEU A 139 10.45 -6.03 12.02
N PRO A 140 9.97 -5.74 13.25
CA PRO A 140 10.72 -4.91 14.19
C PRO A 140 11.92 -5.66 14.77
N GLY A 141 13.12 -5.11 14.63
CA GLY A 141 14.31 -5.55 15.36
C GLY A 141 14.80 -6.98 15.07
N ALA A 142 14.32 -7.62 14.00
CA ALA A 142 14.69 -8.99 13.69
C ALA A 142 16.10 -9.04 13.04
N PRO A 143 17.04 -9.84 13.58
CA PRO A 143 18.37 -10.05 12.97
C PRO A 143 18.26 -11.05 11.81
N ILE A 144 17.33 -10.81 10.89
CA ILE A 144 17.10 -11.65 9.72
C ILE A 144 17.86 -11.05 8.54
N ASP A 145 18.50 -11.90 7.74
CA ASP A 145 19.11 -11.50 6.49
C ASP A 145 18.07 -10.82 5.58
N ALA A 146 18.35 -9.59 5.15
CA ALA A 146 17.43 -8.80 4.34
C ALA A 146 17.06 -9.51 3.03
N GLY A 147 18.01 -10.20 2.41
CA GLY A 147 17.79 -10.95 1.17
C GLY A 147 16.86 -12.15 1.37
N TYR A 148 17.03 -12.90 2.47
CA TYR A 148 16.11 -13.97 2.86
C TYR A 148 14.71 -13.44 3.11
N PHE A 149 14.58 -12.34 3.86
CA PHE A 149 13.27 -11.75 4.17
C PHE A 149 12.52 -11.31 2.92
N SER A 150 13.18 -10.61 2.00
CA SER A 150 12.56 -10.20 0.72
C SER A 150 12.11 -11.40 -0.11
N LYS A 151 12.91 -12.49 -0.17
CA LYS A 151 12.51 -13.72 -0.87
C LYS A 151 11.28 -14.38 -0.23
N LEU A 152 11.21 -14.38 1.10
CA LEU A 152 10.05 -14.90 1.81
C LEU A 152 8.79 -14.08 1.52
N GLN A 153 8.89 -12.75 1.48
CA GLN A 153 7.77 -11.87 1.13
C GLN A 153 7.24 -12.16 -0.28
N VAL A 154 8.12 -12.29 -1.27
CA VAL A 154 7.75 -12.70 -2.64
C VAL A 154 7.01 -14.03 -2.65
N SER A 155 7.56 -15.05 -1.95
CA SER A 155 6.93 -16.37 -1.87
C SER A 155 5.56 -16.35 -1.16
N LEU A 156 5.38 -15.50 -0.16
CA LEU A 156 4.10 -15.34 0.55
C LEU A 156 3.06 -14.63 -0.32
N ILE A 157 3.46 -13.62 -1.10
CA ILE A 157 2.60 -13.01 -2.12
C ILE A 157 2.19 -14.07 -3.14
N ASP A 158 3.12 -14.87 -3.67
CA ASP A 158 2.79 -15.93 -4.62
C ASP A 158 1.79 -16.94 -4.04
N THR A 159 1.98 -17.33 -2.78
CA THR A 159 1.08 -18.24 -2.06
C THR A 159 -0.32 -17.64 -1.89
N LEU A 160 -0.41 -16.34 -1.57
CA LEU A 160 -1.69 -15.63 -1.48
C LEU A 160 -2.41 -15.63 -2.83
N LEU A 161 -1.71 -15.31 -3.91
CA LEU A 161 -2.28 -15.25 -5.26
C LEU A 161 -2.73 -16.62 -5.77
N ASP A 162 -1.95 -17.67 -5.50
CA ASP A 162 -2.33 -19.05 -5.82
C ASP A 162 -3.56 -19.49 -5.03
N GLY A 163 -3.67 -19.08 -3.76
CA GLY A 163 -4.84 -19.31 -2.92
C GLY A 163 -6.11 -18.66 -3.50
N PHE A 164 -6.02 -17.39 -3.91
CA PHE A 164 -7.13 -16.69 -4.56
C PHE A 164 -7.57 -17.37 -5.87
N LYS A 165 -6.61 -17.75 -6.71
CA LYS A 165 -6.88 -18.45 -7.97
C LYS A 165 -7.53 -19.82 -7.74
N ALA A 166 -7.09 -20.56 -6.73
CA ALA A 166 -7.69 -21.84 -6.36
C ALA A 166 -9.13 -21.67 -5.89
N GLN A 167 -9.41 -20.65 -5.06
CA GLN A 167 -10.77 -20.34 -4.60
C GLN A 167 -11.69 -19.93 -5.76
N ALA A 168 -11.21 -19.13 -6.70
CA ALA A 168 -11.97 -18.71 -7.88
C ALA A 168 -12.43 -19.89 -8.75
N ARG A 169 -11.66 -20.98 -8.78
CA ARG A 169 -11.92 -22.18 -9.58
C ARG A 169 -12.71 -23.27 -8.84
N ALA A 170 -12.89 -23.12 -7.54
CA ALA A 170 -13.66 -24.05 -6.72
C ALA A 170 -15.17 -23.75 -6.74
N VAL A 171 -15.58 -22.66 -7.41
CA VAL A 171 -16.96 -22.19 -7.57
C VAL A 171 -17.51 -22.59 -8.93
#